data_AF-A0A7S6W2H1-F1
#
_entry.id   AF-A0A7S6W2H1-F1
#
_cell.length_a   1.000
_cell.length_b   1.000
_cell.length_c   1.000
_cell.angle_alpha   90.00
_cell.angle_beta   90.00
_cell.angle_gamma   90.00
#
_symmetry.space_group_name_H-M   'P 1'
#
loop_
_entity.id
_entity.type
_entity.pdbx_description
1 polymer ?
#
loop_
_entity_poly.entity_id
_entity_poly.type
_entity_poly.pdbx_seq_one_letter_code
_entity_poly.pdbx_strand_id
1 'polypeptide(L)' 'MKRREACNLLGCNLLELSIKLNISDSAVAQWGDDRDIPKLREYEVLELVRINKAEAMSNLAMSSDLENIQN' A
#
# COMPACT_ATOMS: atom_id res chain seq x y z
N MET A 1 -8.50 3.39 10.76
CA MET A 1 -7.25 2.60 10.68
C MET A 1 -6.10 3.37 11.31
N LYS A 2 -5.22 2.70 12.06
CA LYS A 2 -3.98 3.26 12.65
C LYS A 2 -2.82 3.24 11.66
N ARG A 3 -1.80 4.09 11.88
CA ARG A 3 -0.62 4.19 10.99
C ARG A 3 0.14 2.88 10.80
N ARG A 4 0.22 2.04 11.85
CA ARG A 4 0.88 0.72 11.79
C ARG A 4 0.06 -0.30 11.02
N GLU A 5 -1.26 -0.21 11.09
CA GLU A 5 -2.15 -1.06 10.28
C GLU A 5 -2.01 -0.72 8.79
N ALA A 6 -1.92 0.57 8.45
CA ALA A 6 -1.66 1.02 7.09
C ALA A 6 -0.32 0.49 6.55
N CYS A 7 0.74 0.54 7.36
CA CYS A 7 2.03 -0.08 7.07
C CYS A 7 1.89 -1.58 6.76
N ASN A 8 1.16 -2.32 7.60
CA ASN A 8 0.94 -3.75 7.41
C ASN A 8 0.18 -4.07 6.12
N LEU A 9 -0.86 -3.30 5.78
CA LEU A 9 -1.63 -3.48 4.54
C LEU A 9 -0.78 -3.25 3.29
N LEU A 10 0.11 -2.26 3.34
CA LEU A 10 0.99 -1.91 2.22
C LEU A 10 2.33 -2.66 2.24
N GLY A 11 2.58 -3.51 3.23
CA GLY A 11 3.84 -4.24 3.41
C GLY A 11 5.06 -3.32 3.53
N CYS A 12 4.92 -2.21 4.24
CA CYS A 12 5.96 -1.17 4.33
C CYS A 12 6.17 -0.66 5.76
N ASN A 13 7.26 0.05 6.01
CA ASN A 13 7.51 0.73 7.29
C ASN A 13 6.99 2.19 7.29
N LEU A 14 7.13 2.90 8.41
CA LEU A 14 6.59 4.26 8.57
C LEU A 14 7.24 5.31 7.66
N LEU A 15 8.53 5.15 7.36
CA LEU A 15 9.26 6.03 6.43
C LEU A 15 8.80 5.76 4.99
N GLU A 16 8.61 4.50 4.63
CA GLU A 16 8.08 4.13 3.32
C GLU A 16 6.63 4.56 3.14
N LEU A 17 5.84 4.57 4.22
CA LEU A 17 4.47 5.05 4.20
C LEU A 17 4.40 6.54 3.83
N SER A 18 5.32 7.37 4.32
CA SER A 18 5.37 8.79 3.97
C SER A 18 5.67 9.00 2.49
N ILE A 19 6.60 8.22 1.94
CA ILE A 19 6.96 8.22 0.52
C ILE A 19 5.77 7.79 -0.34
N LYS A 20 5.10 6.69 -0.01
CA LYS A 20 3.94 6.17 -0.75
C LYS A 20 2.76 7.14 -0.75
N LEU A 21 2.54 7.85 0.37
CA LEU A 21 1.46 8.84 0.52
C LEU A 21 1.89 10.26 0.10
N ASN A 22 3.12 10.42 -0.39
CA ASN A 22 3.73 11.68 -0.80
C ASN A 22 3.57 12.80 0.25
N ILE A 23 3.97 12.49 1.50
CA ILE A 23 3.98 13.40 2.64
C ILE A 23 5.29 13.32 3.41
N SER A 24 5.48 14.24 4.36
CA SER A 24 6.64 14.20 5.25
C SER A 24 6.52 13.12 6.33
N ASP A 25 7.66 12.60 6.77
CA ASP A 25 7.76 11.69 7.92
C ASP A 25 7.13 12.30 9.18
N SER A 26 7.28 13.62 9.37
CA SER A 26 6.67 14.37 10.47
C SER A 26 5.15 14.31 10.44
N ALA A 27 4.53 14.35 9.26
CA ALA A 27 3.08 14.24 9.14
C ALA A 27 2.58 12.85 9.56
N VAL A 28 3.31 11.79 9.18
CA VAL A 28 3.02 10.41 9.61
C VAL A 28 3.22 10.25 11.12
N ALA A 29 4.26 10.87 11.69
CA ALA A 29 4.55 10.83 13.12
C ALA A 29 3.45 11.51 13.96
N GLN A 30 2.87 12.61 13.46
CA GLN A 30 1.81 13.36 14.16
C GLN A 30 0.53 12.56 14.35
N TRP A 31 0.28 11.52 13.55
CA TRP A 31 -0.89 10.66 13.74
C TRP A 31 -0.83 9.93 15.09
N GLY A 32 0.38 9.57 15.54
CA GLY A 32 0.59 8.81 16.78
C GLY A 32 0.24 7.32 16.61
N ASP A 33 0.56 6.51 17.62
CA ASP A 33 0.37 5.05 17.55
C ASP A 33 -1.06 4.60 17.88
N ASP A 34 -1.77 5.35 18.71
CA ASP A 34 -3.09 4.94 19.23
C ASP A 34 -4.28 5.63 18.60
N ARG A 35 -4.05 6.55 17.66
CA ARG A 35 -5.11 7.26 16.95
C ARG A 35 -5.25 6.75 15.53
N ASP A 36 -6.47 6.86 15.03
CA ASP A 36 -6.73 6.70 13.61
C ASP A 36 -6.01 7.77 12.80
N ILE A 37 -5.53 7.38 11.63
CA ILE A 37 -5.06 8.32 10.62
C ILE A 37 -6.25 9.12 10.07
N PRO A 38 -6.02 10.31 9.48
CA PRO A 38 -7.09 11.07 8.85
C PRO A 38 -7.83 10.24 7.79
N LYS A 39 -9.16 10.36 7.72
CA LYS A 39 -10.01 9.57 6.79
C LYS A 39 -9.55 9.63 5.33
N LEU A 40 -9.07 10.79 4.88
CA LEU A 40 -8.51 10.94 3.53
C LEU A 40 -7.29 10.02 3.32
N ARG A 41 -6.41 9.91 4.32
CA ARG A 41 -5.22 9.04 4.27
C ARG A 41 -5.59 7.57 4.34
N GLU A 42 -6.62 7.23 5.10
CA GLU A 42 -7.19 5.88 5.08
C GLU A 42 -7.70 5.50 3.68
N TYR A 43 -8.43 6.40 3.01
CA TYR A 43 -8.86 6.18 1.63
C TYR A 43 -7.68 6.00 0.67
N GLU A 44 -6.67 6.86 0.74
CA GLU A 44 -5.45 6.75 -0.10
C GLU A 44 -4.72 5.42 0.10
N VAL A 45 -4.56 4.98 1.35
CA VAL A 45 -3.94 3.68 1.67
C VAL A 45 -4.74 2.53 1.04
N LEU A 46 -6.06 2.54 1.18
CA LEU A 46 -6.92 1.49 0.63
C LEU A 46 -6.87 1.45 -0.90
N GLU A 47 -6.82 2.63 -1.54
CA GLU A 47 -6.69 2.70 -3.00
C GLU A 47 -5.34 2.18 -3.48
N LEU A 48 -4.24 2.50 -2.77
CA LEU A 48 -2.92 1.93 -3.06
C LEU A 48 -2.90 0.41 -2.92
N VAL A 49 -3.54 -0.15 -1.89
CA VAL A 49 -3.68 -1.61 -1.73
C VAL A 49 -4.43 -2.21 -2.91
N ARG A 50 -5.52 -1.56 -3.34
CA ARG A 50 -6.33 -2.01 -4.48
C ARG A 50 -5.52 -2.02 -5.78
N ILE A 51 -4.76 -0.96 -6.03
CA ILE A 51 -3.88 -0.85 -7.20
C ILE A 51 -2.81 -1.94 -7.19
N ASN A 52 -2.08 -2.11 -6.08
CA ASN A 52 -1.04 -3.15 -5.96
C ASN A 52 -1.61 -4.56 -6.18
N LYS A 53 -2.83 -4.82 -5.69
CA LYS A 53 -3.51 -6.10 -5.91
C LYS A 53 -3.90 -6.29 -7.38
N ALA A 54 -4.38 -5.24 -8.05
CA ALA A 54 -4.71 -5.29 -9.47
C ALA A 54 -3.46 -5.54 -10.33
N GLU A 55 -2.35 -4.87 -10.03
CA GLU A 55 -1.06 -5.09 -10.70
C GLU A 55 -0.55 -6.52 -10.49
N ALA A 56 -0.61 -7.03 -9.25
CA ALA A 56 -0.21 -8.40 -8.96
C ALA A 56 -1.05 -9.43 -9.73
N MET A 57 -2.38 -9.22 -9.83
CA MET A 57 -3.26 -10.11 -10.60
C MET A 57 -2.98 -10.02 -12.11
N SER A 58 -2.69 -8.83 -12.63
CA SER A 58 -2.32 -8.63 -14.04
C SER A 58 -1.00 -9.33 -14.36
N ASN A 59 0.01 -9.18 -13.50
CA ASN A 59 1.33 -9.80 -13.69
C ASN A 59 1.27 -11.33 -13.62
N LEU A 60 0.43 -11.90 -12.75
CA LEU A 60 0.23 -13.34 -12.66
C LEU A 60 -0.47 -13.92 -13.89
N ALA A 61 -1.45 -13.20 -14.46
CA ALA A 61 -2.11 -13.61 -15.70
C ALA A 61 -1.15 -13.61 -16.89
N MET A 62 -0.25 -12.62 -16.97
CA MET A 62 0.76 -12.55 -18.04
C MET A 62 1.84 -13.64 -17.93
N SER A 63 2.18 -14.12 -16.72
CA SER A 63 3.16 -15.21 -16.57
C SER A 63 2.60 -16.57 -16.98
N SER A 64 1.30 -16.83 -16.77
CA SER A 64 0.67 -18.10 -17.19
C SER A 64 0.57 -18.24 -18.71
N ASP A 65 0.48 -17.13 -19.45
CA ASP A 65 0.40 -17.15 -20.91
C ASP A 65 1.76 -17.47 -21.57
N LEU A 66 2.88 -17.20 -20.90
CA LEU A 66 4.23 -17.48 -21.41
C LEU A 66 4.63 -18.96 -21.27
N GLU A 67 4.18 -19.65 -20.22
CA GLU A 67 4.47 -21.08 -20.03
C GLU A 67 3.72 -21.98 -21.03
N ASN A 68 2.55 -21.54 -21.51
CA ASN A 68 1.75 -22.31 -22.47
C ASN A 68 2.22 -22.22 -23.93
N ILE A 69 3.20 -21.37 -24.25
CA ILE A 69 3.76 -21.21 -25.61
C ILE A 69 5.01 -22.10 -25.79
N GLN A 70 5.55 -22.67 -24.72
CA GLN A 70 6.80 -23.45 -24.73
C GLN A 70 6.61 -24.98 -24.67
N ASN A 71 5.37 -25.49 -24.71
CA ASN A 71 5.05 -26.93 -24.74
C ASN A 71 4.38 -27.37 -26.04
#